data_AF-A0A5J4VWD1-F1
#
_entry.id   AF-A0A5J4VWD1-F1
#
_cell.length_a   1.000
_cell.length_b   1.000
_cell.length_c   1.000
_cell.angle_alpha   90.00
_cell.angle_beta   90.00
_cell.angle_gamma   90.00
#
_symmetry.space_group_name_H-M   'P 1'
#
loop_
_entity.id
_entity.type
_entity.pdbx_description
1 polymer ?
#
loop_
_entity_poly.entity_id
_entity_poly.type
_entity_poly.pdbx_seq_one_letter_code
_entity_poly.pdbx_strand_id
1 'polypeptide(L)'
;MIKIPKLLRSLTALSLYKVGTHVSEDIDQQKLDVQSCSRQCLSSIQVHGDEQDQTELVNIGYGRVTSITFCTAGGIGEELDKEINVVLIYTYNFLKALHEGRTYGQPSFQPLPLLVRRTEEQIEEQGANEEMEALISSNGLDGYIKKQANKVKAETLNSFIHSS
;
A
#
# COMPACT_ATOMS: atom_id res chain seq x y z
N MET A 1 14.37 9.98 16.84
CA MET A 1 14.17 8.54 17.12
C MET A 1 12.84 8.36 17.85
N ILE A 2 11.75 8.21 17.10
CA ILE A 2 10.43 8.03 17.71
C ILE A 2 10.23 6.52 17.96
N LYS A 3 9.89 6.14 19.20
CA LYS A 3 9.54 4.75 19.55
C LYS A 3 8.11 4.43 19.09
N ILE A 4 7.89 4.29 17.78
CA ILE A 4 6.56 4.05 17.17
C ILE A 4 6.21 2.59 16.83
N PRO A 5 6.97 1.50 17.13
CA PRO A 5 6.52 0.14 16.74
C PRO A 5 5.09 -0.19 17.19
N LYS A 6 4.68 0.30 18.37
CA LYS A 6 3.32 0.10 18.88
C LYS A 6 2.25 0.87 18.10
N LEU A 7 2.49 2.15 17.80
CA LEU A 7 1.51 2.96 17.05
C LEU A 7 1.42 2.47 15.60
N LEU A 8 2.54 2.14 14.98
CA LEU A 8 2.56 1.56 13.63
C LEU A 8 1.79 0.25 13.56
N ARG A 9 2.00 -0.67 14.52
CA ARG A 9 1.19 -1.90 14.63
C ARG A 9 -0.30 -1.61 14.84
N SER A 10 -0.65 -0.63 15.68
CA SER A 10 -2.05 -0.24 15.87
C SER A 10 -2.67 0.30 14.58
N LEU A 11 -1.95 1.17 13.86
CA LEU A 11 -2.41 1.71 12.57
C LEU A 11 -2.59 0.60 11.52
N THR A 12 -1.63 -0.33 11.43
CA THR A 12 -1.75 -1.51 10.57
C THR A 12 -2.98 -2.35 10.94
N ALA A 13 -3.20 -2.63 12.23
CA ALA A 13 -4.37 -3.38 12.67
C ALA A 13 -5.69 -2.66 12.37
N LEU A 14 -5.75 -1.34 12.55
CA LEU A 14 -6.92 -0.52 12.26
C LEU A 14 -7.20 -0.43 10.75
N SER A 15 -6.16 -0.34 9.91
CA SER A 15 -6.29 -0.33 8.45
C SER A 15 -6.91 -1.61 7.86
N LEU A 16 -6.85 -2.70 8.63
CA LEU A 16 -7.37 -4.03 8.29
C LEU A 16 -8.58 -4.43 9.16
N TYR A 17 -9.06 -3.54 10.03
CA TYR A 17 -10.08 -3.89 11.00
C TYR A 17 -11.40 -4.27 10.33
N LYS A 18 -11.84 -5.52 10.54
CA LYS A 18 -13.17 -6.02 10.16
C LYS A 18 -13.52 -5.88 8.67
N VAL A 19 -12.51 -5.88 7.80
CA VAL A 19 -12.67 -5.92 6.35
C VAL A 19 -13.61 -7.07 5.97
N GLY A 20 -14.67 -6.77 5.21
CA GLY A 20 -15.67 -7.76 4.75
C GLY A 20 -16.78 -8.14 5.74
N THR A 21 -16.88 -7.50 6.91
CA THR A 21 -17.95 -7.78 7.89
C THR A 21 -18.97 -6.65 8.00
N HIS A 22 -20.18 -6.88 7.47
CA HIS A 22 -21.30 -5.95 7.60
C HIS A 22 -21.97 -6.10 8.97
N VAL A 23 -22.20 -4.98 9.67
CA VAL A 23 -22.87 -4.98 10.99
C VAL A 23 -24.10 -4.07 10.95
N SER A 24 -23.92 -2.82 10.53
CA SER A 24 -24.98 -1.82 10.30
C SER A 24 -24.39 -0.65 9.55
N GLU A 25 -25.21 0.10 8.80
CA GLU A 25 -24.75 1.22 7.96
C GLU A 25 -23.87 2.22 8.73
N ASP A 26 -24.31 2.71 9.90
CA ASP A 26 -23.53 3.66 10.71
C ASP A 26 -22.17 3.10 11.19
N ILE A 27 -22.14 1.82 11.57
CA ILE A 27 -20.93 1.16 12.06
C ILE A 27 -19.99 0.88 10.89
N ASP A 28 -20.54 0.56 9.72
CA ASP A 28 -19.76 0.26 8.53
C ASP A 28 -19.15 1.53 7.94
N GLN A 29 -19.86 2.67 7.99
CA GLN A 29 -19.27 3.97 7.66
C GLN A 29 -18.12 4.34 8.60
N GLN A 30 -18.32 4.23 9.93
CA GLN A 30 -17.26 4.50 10.89
C GLN A 30 -16.03 3.60 10.71
N LYS A 31 -16.24 2.34 10.31
CA LYS A 31 -15.13 1.42 9.99
C LYS A 31 -14.35 1.90 8.77
N LEU A 32 -15.03 2.29 7.70
CA LEU A 32 -14.39 2.80 6.49
C LEU A 32 -13.57 4.06 6.79
N ASP A 33 -14.11 4.97 7.60
CA ASP A 33 -13.40 6.18 8.02
C ASP A 33 -12.13 5.84 8.81
N VAL A 34 -12.22 4.94 9.80
CA VAL A 34 -11.07 4.50 10.60
C VAL A 34 -10.01 3.82 9.73
N GLN A 35 -10.43 2.99 8.77
CA GLN A 35 -9.53 2.33 7.83
C GLN A 35 -8.81 3.37 6.95
N SER A 36 -9.56 4.26 6.32
CA SER A 36 -9.05 5.30 5.43
C SER A 36 -8.07 6.23 6.17
N CYS A 37 -8.44 6.74 7.34
CA CYS A 37 -7.55 7.56 8.17
C CYS A 37 -6.28 6.82 8.60
N SER A 38 -6.40 5.54 8.97
CA SER A 38 -5.24 4.74 9.36
C SER A 38 -4.28 4.52 8.19
N ARG A 39 -4.81 4.23 7.00
CA ARG A 39 -4.04 4.08 5.75
C ARG A 39 -3.34 5.39 5.37
N GLN A 40 -4.05 6.52 5.42
CA GLN A 40 -3.45 7.84 5.17
C GLN A 40 -2.34 8.18 6.16
N CYS A 41 -2.51 7.81 7.44
CA CYS A 41 -1.47 7.99 8.45
C CYS A 41 -0.24 7.15 8.13
N LEU A 42 -0.41 5.86 7.78
CA LEU A 42 0.69 5.00 7.35
C LEU A 42 1.40 5.53 6.10
N SER A 43 0.66 6.01 5.10
CA SER A 43 1.22 6.64 3.90
C SER A 43 2.01 7.90 4.24
N SER A 44 1.55 8.70 5.20
CA SER A 44 2.28 9.90 5.65
C SER A 44 3.60 9.52 6.32
N ILE A 45 3.60 8.49 7.15
CA ILE A 45 4.83 7.95 7.76
C ILE A 45 5.75 7.37 6.68
N GLN A 46 5.21 6.68 5.70
CA GLN A 46 5.98 6.16 4.57
C GLN A 46 6.70 7.30 3.83
N VAL A 47 5.99 8.37 3.47
CA VAL A 47 6.55 9.51 2.73
C VAL A 47 7.56 10.29 3.56
N HIS A 48 7.29 10.55 4.84
CA HIS A 48 8.13 11.41 5.67
C HIS A 48 9.12 10.66 6.57
N GLY A 49 9.08 9.33 6.56
CA GLY A 49 9.93 8.50 7.39
C GLY A 49 11.33 8.30 6.79
N ASP A 50 12.30 8.13 7.67
CA ASP A 50 13.67 7.78 7.31
C ASP A 50 13.84 6.27 7.06
N GLU A 51 15.08 5.81 6.88
CA GLU A 51 15.42 4.40 6.69
C GLU A 51 14.85 3.49 7.80
N GLN A 52 14.87 3.96 9.06
CA GLN A 52 14.38 3.19 10.19
C GLN A 52 12.86 3.06 10.12
N ASP A 53 12.16 4.14 9.77
CA ASP A 53 10.70 4.11 9.59
C ASP A 53 10.30 3.20 8.41
N GLN A 54 11.03 3.23 7.30
CA GLN A 54 10.78 2.30 6.17
C GLN A 54 10.97 0.85 6.61
N THR A 55 12.03 0.56 7.35
CA THR A 55 12.31 -0.78 7.89
C THR A 55 11.18 -1.27 8.78
N GLU A 56 10.67 -0.41 9.68
CA GLU A 56 9.58 -0.78 10.56
C GLU A 56 8.27 -1.00 9.79
N LEU A 57 7.96 -0.17 8.79
CA LEU A 57 6.80 -0.36 7.91
C LEU A 57 6.83 -1.73 7.22
N VAL A 58 7.98 -2.14 6.70
CA VAL A 58 8.11 -3.47 6.09
C VAL A 58 7.97 -4.57 7.15
N ASN A 59 8.56 -4.40 8.34
CA ASN A 59 8.50 -5.40 9.41
C ASN A 59 7.09 -5.62 9.96
N ILE A 60 6.25 -4.59 10.00
CA ILE A 60 4.85 -4.71 10.45
C ILE A 60 3.90 -5.19 9.34
N GLY A 61 4.40 -5.40 8.12
CA GLY A 61 3.60 -5.92 7.01
C GLY A 61 2.87 -4.86 6.21
N TYR A 62 3.42 -3.65 6.06
CA TYR A 62 2.79 -2.59 5.28
C TYR A 62 2.49 -3.01 3.82
N GLY A 63 3.34 -3.85 3.20
CA GLY A 63 3.07 -4.41 1.87
C GLY A 63 1.79 -5.27 1.83
N ARG A 64 1.43 -5.94 2.93
CA ARG A 64 0.15 -6.66 3.05
C ARG A 64 -1.02 -5.69 3.17
N VAL A 65 -0.85 -4.59 3.91
CA VAL A 65 -1.89 -3.57 4.09
C VAL A 65 -2.27 -2.94 2.75
N THR A 66 -1.28 -2.52 1.97
CA THR A 66 -1.51 -1.92 0.65
C THR A 66 -2.20 -2.91 -0.28
N SER A 67 -1.74 -4.17 -0.29
CA SER A 67 -2.30 -5.27 -1.08
C SER A 67 -3.78 -5.53 -0.78
N ILE A 68 -4.11 -5.80 0.48
CA ILE A 68 -5.48 -6.10 0.90
C ILE A 68 -6.43 -4.95 0.56
N THR A 69 -5.96 -3.72 0.64
CA THR A 69 -6.80 -2.54 0.43
C THR A 69 -7.37 -2.48 -0.99
N PHE A 70 -6.57 -2.66 -2.04
CA PHE A 70 -7.12 -2.63 -3.39
C PHE A 70 -7.81 -3.96 -3.77
N CYS A 71 -7.44 -5.10 -3.18
CA CYS A 71 -8.15 -6.37 -3.37
C CYS A 71 -9.60 -6.32 -2.83
N THR A 72 -9.82 -5.54 -1.77
CA THR A 72 -11.13 -5.41 -1.10
C THR A 72 -11.96 -4.26 -1.63
N ALA A 73 -11.38 -3.38 -2.45
CA ALA A 73 -12.05 -2.25 -3.05
C ALA A 73 -12.85 -2.60 -4.33
N GLY A 74 -13.13 -3.88 -4.61
CA GLY A 74 -13.85 -4.36 -5.80
C GLY A 74 -15.33 -3.94 -5.92
N GLY A 75 -15.78 -2.94 -5.18
CA GLY A 75 -17.10 -2.31 -5.33
C GLY A 75 -17.08 -1.19 -6.36
N ILE A 76 -18.13 -1.07 -7.17
CA ILE A 76 -18.25 -0.02 -8.19
C ILE A 76 -18.74 1.28 -7.52
N GLY A 77 -17.93 2.34 -7.54
CA GLY A 77 -18.31 3.67 -7.07
C GLY A 77 -17.16 4.69 -7.08
N GLU A 78 -17.46 5.97 -7.33
CA GLU A 78 -16.45 7.05 -7.47
C GLU A 78 -15.59 7.28 -6.22
N GLU A 79 -16.11 6.97 -5.04
CA GLU A 79 -15.38 7.15 -3.77
C GLU A 79 -14.36 6.02 -3.54
N LEU A 80 -14.71 4.80 -3.93
CA LEU A 80 -13.81 3.65 -3.94
C LEU A 80 -12.69 3.84 -4.98
N ASP A 81 -13.01 4.38 -6.16
CA ASP A 81 -12.04 4.70 -7.20
C ASP A 81 -10.95 5.67 -6.71
N LYS A 82 -11.34 6.68 -5.91
CA LYS A 82 -10.38 7.61 -5.30
C LYS A 82 -9.48 6.93 -4.28
N GLU A 83 -10.04 6.08 -3.42
CA GLU A 83 -9.25 5.37 -2.41
C GLU A 83 -8.26 4.40 -3.07
N ILE A 84 -8.72 3.62 -4.07
CA ILE A 84 -7.86 2.75 -4.88
C ILE A 84 -6.72 3.56 -5.48
N ASN A 85 -7.03 4.70 -6.10
CA ASN A 85 -6.03 5.53 -6.73
C ASN A 85 -4.95 6.00 -5.75
N VAL A 86 -5.38 6.50 -4.59
CA VAL A 86 -4.49 6.98 -3.53
C VAL A 86 -3.57 5.87 -3.04
N VAL A 87 -4.12 4.69 -2.78
CA VAL A 87 -3.36 3.52 -2.32
C VAL A 87 -2.35 3.06 -3.36
N LEU A 88 -2.74 3.00 -4.65
CA LEU A 88 -1.82 2.64 -5.73
C LEU A 88 -0.65 3.62 -5.86
N ILE A 89 -0.92 4.93 -5.74
CA ILE A 89 0.13 5.97 -5.78
C ILE A 89 1.12 5.78 -4.63
N TYR A 90 0.63 5.58 -3.40
CA TYR A 90 1.52 5.39 -2.25
C TYR A 90 2.29 4.08 -2.32
N THR A 91 1.67 3.00 -2.82
CA THR A 91 2.34 1.71 -3.02
C THR A 91 3.46 1.84 -4.04
N TYR A 92 3.20 2.48 -5.19
CA TYR A 92 4.21 2.73 -6.21
C TYR A 92 5.37 3.56 -5.65
N ASN A 93 5.08 4.67 -4.99
CA ASN A 93 6.11 5.54 -4.41
C ASN A 93 6.92 4.83 -3.33
N PHE A 94 6.30 3.94 -2.56
CA PHE A 94 6.99 3.15 -1.54
C PHE A 94 7.97 2.18 -2.17
N LEU A 95 7.52 1.33 -3.11
CA LEU A 95 8.39 0.38 -3.81
C LEU A 95 9.54 1.09 -4.52
N LYS A 96 9.23 2.16 -5.26
CA LYS A 96 10.25 2.97 -5.93
C LYS A 96 11.28 3.53 -4.95
N ALA A 97 10.84 4.06 -3.81
CA ALA A 97 11.76 4.58 -2.80
C ALA A 97 12.64 3.48 -2.22
N LEU A 98 12.12 2.27 -2.02
CA LEU A 98 12.94 1.13 -1.57
C LEU A 98 13.96 0.71 -2.64
N HIS A 99 13.61 0.76 -3.93
CA HIS A 99 14.51 0.42 -5.04
C HIS A 99 15.60 1.46 -5.29
N GLU A 100 15.23 2.73 -5.36
CA GLU A 100 16.11 3.81 -5.84
C GLU A 100 16.70 4.64 -4.68
N GLY A 101 16.19 4.46 -3.47
CA GLY A 101 16.47 5.36 -2.35
C GLY A 101 15.74 6.71 -2.49
N ARG A 102 16.13 7.68 -1.64
CA ARG A 102 15.62 9.06 -1.70
C ARG A 102 16.76 10.06 -1.57
N THR A 103 16.72 11.11 -2.39
CA THR A 103 17.80 12.11 -2.47
C THR A 103 17.38 13.54 -2.15
N TYR A 104 16.09 13.90 -2.27
CA TYR A 104 15.61 15.27 -2.05
C TYR A 104 14.13 15.33 -1.64
N GLY A 105 13.76 16.29 -0.77
CA GLY A 105 12.37 16.60 -0.40
C GLY A 105 11.80 15.79 0.78
N GLN A 106 12.34 14.62 1.06
CA GLN A 106 12.03 13.78 2.23
C GLN A 106 13.34 13.32 2.89
N PRO A 107 13.31 12.66 4.07
CA PRO A 107 14.53 12.06 4.62
C PRO A 107 15.19 11.15 3.60
N SER A 108 16.47 11.40 3.35
CA SER A 108 17.26 10.64 2.39
C SER A 108 17.68 9.30 2.97
N PHE A 109 17.73 8.30 2.09
CA PHE A 109 18.31 6.99 2.38
C PHE A 109 18.75 6.33 1.08
N GLN A 110 19.69 5.39 1.21
CA GLN A 110 20.16 4.58 0.09
C GLN A 110 19.14 3.50 -0.27
N PRO A 111 19.16 2.95 -1.49
CA PRO A 111 18.40 1.76 -1.85
C PRO A 111 18.39 0.67 -0.75
N LEU A 112 17.23 0.08 -0.49
CA LEU A 112 16.99 -0.91 0.57
C LEU A 112 16.57 -2.26 -0.05
N PRO A 113 17.46 -2.96 -0.77
CA PRO A 113 17.10 -4.13 -1.58
C PRO A 113 16.53 -5.31 -0.78
N LEU A 114 16.93 -5.49 0.49
CA LEU A 114 16.34 -6.52 1.35
C LEU A 114 14.88 -6.22 1.71
N LEU A 115 14.54 -4.93 1.85
CA LEU A 115 13.20 -4.49 2.18
C LEU A 115 12.28 -4.54 0.95
N VAL A 116 12.82 -4.26 -0.24
CA VAL A 116 12.15 -4.50 -1.52
C VAL A 116 11.63 -5.93 -1.56
N ARG A 117 12.55 -6.90 -1.47
CA ARG A 117 12.22 -8.32 -1.58
C ARG A 117 11.15 -8.75 -0.59
N ARG A 118 11.28 -8.33 0.67
CA ARG A 118 10.28 -8.65 1.70
C ARG A 118 8.92 -8.01 1.41
N THR A 119 8.90 -6.81 0.86
CA THR A 119 7.64 -6.14 0.50
C THR A 119 6.96 -6.85 -0.66
N GLU A 120 7.72 -7.31 -1.64
CA GLU A 120 7.22 -8.09 -2.78
C GLU A 120 6.65 -9.43 -2.35
N GLU A 121 7.39 -10.17 -1.51
CA GLU A 121 6.91 -11.41 -0.89
C GLU A 121 5.58 -11.17 -0.14
N GLN A 122 5.45 -10.06 0.59
CA GLN A 122 4.20 -9.69 1.27
C GLN A 122 3.04 -9.40 0.31
N ILE A 123 3.32 -8.80 -0.86
CA ILE A 123 2.31 -8.48 -1.88
C ILE A 123 1.86 -9.77 -2.58
N GLU A 124 2.81 -10.62 -2.97
CA GLU A 124 2.57 -11.89 -3.65
C GLU A 124 1.79 -12.87 -2.75
N GLU A 125 2.16 -12.99 -1.46
CA GLU A 125 1.47 -13.84 -0.49
C GLU A 125 -0.02 -13.49 -0.32
N GLN A 126 -0.46 -12.28 -0.69
CA GLN A 126 -1.86 -11.87 -0.64
C GLN A 126 -2.62 -12.12 -1.95
N GLY A 127 -2.00 -12.68 -2.99
CA GLY A 127 -2.62 -12.83 -4.31
C GLY A 127 -2.91 -11.49 -4.98
N ALA A 128 -2.18 -10.44 -4.60
CA ALA A 128 -2.48 -9.09 -5.02
C ALA A 128 -2.14 -8.83 -6.50
N ASN A 129 -1.29 -9.68 -7.09
CA ASN A 129 -0.93 -9.61 -8.51
C ASN A 129 -2.11 -9.97 -9.40
N GLU A 130 -2.83 -11.04 -9.06
CA GLU A 130 -4.05 -11.48 -9.75
C GLU A 130 -5.16 -10.42 -9.64
N GLU A 131 -5.32 -9.83 -8.47
CA GLU A 131 -6.30 -8.77 -8.23
C GLU A 131 -5.95 -7.49 -8.99
N MET A 132 -4.65 -7.13 -9.10
CA MET A 132 -4.22 -6.04 -9.97
C MET A 132 -4.51 -6.31 -11.44
N GLU A 133 -4.35 -7.55 -11.92
CA GLU A 133 -4.71 -7.93 -13.30
C GLU A 133 -6.22 -7.80 -13.55
N ALA A 134 -7.03 -8.30 -12.62
CA ALA A 134 -8.48 -8.14 -12.66
C ALA A 134 -8.87 -6.66 -12.70
N LEU A 135 -8.28 -5.83 -11.82
CA LEU A 135 -8.49 -4.39 -11.76
C LEU A 135 -8.17 -3.70 -13.09
N ILE A 136 -6.99 -3.98 -13.68
CA ILE A 136 -6.54 -3.38 -14.95
C ILE A 136 -7.47 -3.78 -16.12
N SER A 137 -7.94 -5.03 -16.13
CA SER A 137 -8.80 -5.57 -17.18
C SER A 137 -10.26 -5.10 -17.10
N SER A 138 -10.70 -4.58 -15.96
CA SER A 138 -12.09 -4.16 -15.75
C SER A 138 -12.49 -2.97 -16.63
N ASN A 139 -13.65 -3.03 -17.29
CA ASN A 139 -14.07 -1.99 -18.26
C ASN A 139 -14.66 -0.72 -17.61
N GLY A 140 -15.02 -0.76 -16.33
CA GLY A 140 -15.67 0.35 -15.61
C GLY A 140 -14.70 1.28 -14.87
N LEU A 141 -13.41 0.94 -14.81
CA LEU A 141 -12.43 1.68 -14.03
C LEU A 141 -11.81 2.84 -14.82
N ASP A 142 -11.53 3.94 -14.11
CA ASP A 142 -10.89 5.11 -14.69
C ASP A 142 -9.48 4.79 -15.27
N GLY A 143 -9.18 5.36 -16.44
CA GLY A 143 -7.95 5.10 -17.17
C GLY A 143 -6.67 5.50 -16.40
N TYR A 144 -6.77 6.49 -15.51
CA TYR A 144 -5.67 6.87 -14.64
C TYR A 144 -5.40 5.80 -13.57
N ILE A 145 -6.44 5.19 -13.00
CA ILE A 145 -6.28 4.08 -12.03
C ILE A 145 -5.58 2.89 -12.70
N LYS A 146 -6.01 2.51 -13.91
CA LYS A 146 -5.33 1.46 -14.70
C LYS A 146 -3.86 1.78 -14.94
N LYS A 147 -3.53 3.03 -15.25
CA LYS A 147 -2.14 3.47 -15.43
C LYS A 147 -1.33 3.33 -14.13
N GLN A 148 -1.91 3.66 -12.98
CA GLN A 148 -1.22 3.51 -11.69
C GLN A 148 -1.04 2.04 -11.29
N ALA A 149 -2.05 1.21 -11.50
CA ALA A 149 -1.97 -0.23 -11.25
C ALA A 149 -0.85 -0.87 -12.11
N ASN A 150 -0.75 -0.51 -13.39
CA ASN A 150 0.35 -0.97 -14.25
C ASN A 150 1.73 -0.54 -13.74
N LYS A 151 1.86 0.66 -13.16
CA LYS A 151 3.14 1.10 -12.57
C LYS A 151 3.50 0.31 -11.32
N VAL A 152 2.54 0.08 -10.41
CA VAL A 152 2.77 -0.74 -9.22
C VAL A 152 3.19 -2.15 -9.64
N LYS A 153 2.50 -2.75 -10.60
CA LYS A 153 2.85 -4.06 -11.16
C LYS A 153 4.26 -4.06 -11.78
N ALA A 154 4.58 -3.07 -12.61
CA ALA A 154 5.91 -2.96 -13.21
C ALA A 154 7.01 -2.80 -12.15
N GLU A 155 6.77 -2.00 -11.11
CA GLU A 155 7.72 -1.78 -10.03
C GLU A 155 7.94 -3.07 -9.22
N THR A 156 6.87 -3.79 -8.90
CA THR A 156 6.90 -5.08 -8.18
C THR A 156 7.59 -6.18 -9.02
N LEU A 157 7.51 -6.11 -10.35
CA LEU A 157 8.10 -7.11 -11.25
C LEU A 157 9.53 -6.76 -11.73
N ASN A 158 9.88 -5.47 -11.79
CA ASN A 158 11.19 -5.02 -12.29
C ASN A 158 12.36 -5.48 -11.40
N SER A 159 12.12 -5.72 -10.12
CA SER A 159 13.07 -6.30 -9.17
C SER A 159 13.52 -7.72 -9.56
N PHE A 160 12.64 -8.55 -10.13
CA PHE A 160 12.96 -9.91 -10.55
C PHE A 160 13.95 -9.94 -11.72
N ILE A 161 13.96 -8.89 -12.55
CA ILE A 161 14.84 -8.79 -13.73
C ILE A 161 16.23 -8.25 -13.35
N HIS A 162 16.34 -7.38 -12.34
CA HIS A 162 17.62 -6.81 -11.90
C HIS A 162 18.30 -7.56 -10.74
N SER A 163 17.67 -8.61 -10.20
CA SER A 163 18.25 -9.51 -9.20
C SER A 163 18.80 -10.84 -9.77
N SER A 164 18.89 -10.97 -11.10
CA SER A 164 19.46 -12.13 -11.83
C SER A 164 20.95 -11.98 -12.14
#